data_AF-A0A354B9L4-F1
#
_entry.id   AF-A0A354B9L4-F1
#
_cell.length_a   1.000
_cell.length_b   1.000
_cell.length_c   1.000
_cell.angle_alpha   90.00
_cell.angle_beta   90.00
_cell.angle_gamma   90.00
#
_symmetry.space_group_name_H-M   'P 1'
#
loop_
_entity.id
_entity.type
_entity.pdbx_description
1 polymer ?
#
loop_
_entity_poly.entity_id
_entity_poly.type
_entity_poly.pdbx_seq_one_letter_code
_entity_poly.pdbx_strand_id
1 'polypeptide(L)'
;MRDERGRRLEDGRRRRTGLNNASARRGATASSHGVATFGLMPAKKTSTSGYDADAIQTLEGLEAVRKRPGMYIGGTGSDGLMHLVWELIDNAVDEASAGFADKVDITLHRDRSIEVADNGRGIPIDLHARKKVSALEVVFTELHAGGKFGGGAYSSSGGLHGVGASVVNALAQKLVAEVDRDGATHILGFNERVAGQFANGSTGTGRFSKGHALVKAKRISKNKTGTRVRFWPDFEIFDPDAVIDVEEICRRATQACFLVPGMKVTVTDKRSASGAGESTRLGEPFSFVSRGGLADLVEHLSTGVPVNQIITCSGIDTFTEKVPVNGKMTDVERECRVDVALRWTGGYDTEIVSFVNTIPT
;
A
#
# COMPACT_ATOMS: atom_id res chain seq x y z
N MET A 1 47.50 -27.32 -39.95
CA MET A 1 47.33 -28.34 -41.01
C MET A 1 45.83 -28.50 -41.25
N ARG A 2 45.40 -28.50 -42.53
CA ARG A 2 44.33 -29.28 -43.20
C ARG A 2 43.08 -29.74 -42.42
N ASP A 3 41.89 -29.94 -42.99
CA ASP A 3 41.23 -29.69 -44.32
C ASP A 3 39.72 -30.03 -44.09
N GLU A 4 38.72 -29.74 -44.94
CA GLU A 4 38.38 -28.60 -45.80
C GLU A 4 36.93 -28.87 -46.31
N ARG A 5 36.05 -27.84 -46.42
CA ARG A 5 34.69 -27.85 -47.04
C ARG A 5 33.52 -28.25 -46.10
N GLY A 6 32.31 -27.65 -46.17
CA GLY A 6 31.80 -26.58 -47.02
C GLY A 6 30.79 -27.06 -48.09
N ARG A 7 29.54 -26.57 -48.02
CA ARG A 7 28.65 -26.39 -49.19
C ARG A 7 27.52 -25.38 -48.89
N ARG A 8 26.88 -24.90 -49.97
CA ARG A 8 26.15 -23.63 -50.11
C ARG A 8 24.90 -23.88 -51.00
N LEU A 9 24.12 -22.83 -51.29
CA LEU A 9 23.09 -22.71 -52.35
C LEU A 9 21.69 -23.23 -51.98
N GLU A 10 20.56 -22.68 -52.48
CA GLU A 10 20.17 -21.32 -52.91
C GLU A 10 18.64 -21.29 -53.21
N ASP A 11 18.10 -20.14 -53.66
CA ASP A 11 16.75 -19.92 -54.24
C ASP A 11 15.48 -20.12 -53.35
N GLY A 12 14.38 -19.38 -53.54
CA GLY A 12 14.14 -18.22 -54.42
C GLY A 12 12.80 -18.22 -55.17
N ARG A 13 11.89 -17.27 -54.85
CA ARG A 13 10.77 -16.67 -55.66
C ARG A 13 9.81 -15.89 -54.71
N ARG A 14 9.44 -14.61 -54.92
CA ARG A 14 8.57 -13.97 -55.96
C ARG A 14 7.11 -14.49 -55.92
N ARG A 15 6.03 -13.70 -56.05
CA ARG A 15 5.80 -12.23 -56.23
C ARG A 15 4.26 -11.91 -56.16
N ARG A 16 3.91 -10.64 -55.86
CA ARG A 16 2.81 -9.80 -56.46
C ARG A 16 1.30 -10.04 -56.21
N THR A 17 0.68 -9.02 -55.57
CA THR A 17 -0.41 -8.10 -56.06
C THR A 17 -1.59 -8.59 -56.92
N GLY A 18 -2.82 -8.10 -56.62
CA GLY A 18 -3.88 -7.89 -57.62
C GLY A 18 -5.26 -7.45 -57.07
N LEU A 19 -5.81 -6.32 -57.56
CA LEU A 19 -7.21 -5.91 -57.36
C LEU A 19 -8.12 -6.50 -58.46
N ASN A 20 -9.43 -6.68 -58.22
CA ASN A 20 -10.51 -5.89 -58.86
C ASN A 20 -11.95 -6.48 -58.78
N ASN A 21 -12.88 -5.61 -58.37
CA ASN A 21 -14.16 -5.24 -59.00
C ASN A 21 -14.98 -6.21 -59.91
N ALA A 22 -16.25 -6.40 -59.48
CA ALA A 22 -17.49 -5.91 -60.13
C ALA A 22 -18.35 -6.78 -61.10
N SER A 23 -19.62 -6.32 -61.20
CA SER A 23 -20.76 -6.75 -62.04
C SER A 23 -21.54 -8.02 -61.58
N ALA A 24 -22.88 -8.13 -61.52
CA ALA A 24 -24.09 -7.34 -61.85
C ALA A 24 -24.98 -7.97 -62.95
N ARG A 25 -26.26 -8.24 -62.62
CA ARG A 25 -27.47 -8.48 -63.44
C ARG A 25 -28.63 -8.79 -62.48
N ARG A 26 -29.93 -8.55 -62.71
CA ARG A 26 -30.79 -7.70 -63.57
C ARG A 26 -32.20 -8.28 -63.37
N GLY A 27 -33.23 -7.45 -63.18
CA GLY A 27 -34.64 -7.88 -63.11
C GLY A 27 -35.54 -6.68 -62.77
N ALA A 28 -36.67 -6.49 -63.47
CA ALA A 28 -37.40 -5.21 -63.47
C ALA A 28 -38.92 -5.38 -63.62
N THR A 29 -39.68 -4.39 -63.11
CA THR A 29 -41.00 -3.85 -63.59
C THR A 29 -41.39 -2.67 -62.67
N ALA A 30 -41.59 -1.43 -63.16
CA ALA A 30 -42.87 -0.78 -63.55
C ALA A 30 -43.96 -0.80 -62.44
N SER A 31 -44.65 0.28 -62.03
CA SER A 31 -44.85 1.69 -62.49
C SER A 31 -45.11 2.58 -61.23
N SER A 32 -45.33 3.90 -61.20
CA SER A 32 -46.01 4.88 -62.07
C SER A 32 -45.58 6.34 -61.68
N HIS A 33 -46.15 7.38 -62.32
CA HIS A 33 -45.71 8.79 -62.16
C HIS A 33 -46.29 9.49 -60.91
N GLY A 34 -45.47 10.31 -60.23
CA GLY A 34 -45.89 11.24 -59.17
C GLY A 34 -45.03 12.52 -59.18
N VAL A 35 -45.67 13.67 -59.02
CA VAL A 35 -45.06 15.01 -59.19
C VAL A 35 -44.24 15.43 -57.96
N ALA A 36 -43.22 16.26 -58.17
CA ALA A 36 -42.20 16.60 -57.19
C ALA A 36 -42.67 17.41 -55.98
N THR A 37 -42.19 17.01 -54.80
CA THR A 37 -41.89 17.92 -53.67
C THR A 37 -40.51 17.56 -53.12
N PHE A 38 -39.55 18.48 -53.20
CA PHE A 38 -38.26 18.34 -52.51
C PHE A 38 -38.48 18.54 -51.01
N GLY A 39 -38.78 17.47 -50.30
CA GLY A 39 -38.73 17.46 -48.84
C GLY A 39 -37.28 17.63 -48.39
N LEU A 40 -36.96 18.74 -47.72
CA LEU A 40 -35.70 18.84 -46.97
C LEU A 40 -35.67 17.68 -45.97
N MET A 41 -34.70 16.78 -46.12
CA MET A 41 -34.33 15.88 -45.04
C MET A 41 -33.94 16.76 -43.84
N PRO A 42 -34.47 16.51 -42.63
CA PRO A 42 -34.02 17.25 -41.46
C PRO A 42 -32.52 17.03 -41.31
N ALA A 43 -31.76 18.12 -41.29
CA ALA A 43 -30.32 18.07 -41.10
C ALA A 43 -30.03 17.22 -39.85
N LYS A 44 -29.27 16.13 -40.03
CA LYS A 44 -28.88 15.23 -38.94
C LYS A 44 -28.22 16.09 -37.88
N LYS A 45 -28.91 16.34 -36.75
CA LYS A 45 -28.39 17.13 -35.64
C LYS A 45 -27.01 16.58 -35.32
N THR A 46 -25.99 17.39 -35.58
CA THR A 46 -24.66 17.17 -35.04
C THR A 46 -24.84 17.14 -33.53
N SER A 47 -24.50 16.02 -32.91
CA SER A 47 -24.50 15.90 -31.46
C SER A 47 -23.46 16.87 -30.93
N THR A 48 -23.91 18.06 -30.52
CA THR A 48 -23.15 18.92 -29.61
C THR A 48 -22.73 18.04 -28.44
N SER A 49 -21.43 17.85 -28.27
CA SER A 49 -20.89 17.03 -27.19
C SER A 49 -21.44 17.54 -25.87
N GLY A 50 -22.26 16.74 -25.20
CA GLY A 50 -22.90 17.08 -23.93
C GLY A 50 -21.85 17.18 -22.83
N TYR A 51 -21.28 18.38 -22.71
CA TYR A 51 -20.44 18.80 -21.61
C TYR A 51 -21.19 19.92 -20.89
N ASP A 52 -22.18 19.49 -20.11
CA ASP A 52 -22.98 20.31 -19.21
C ASP A 52 -22.59 19.97 -17.75
N ALA A 53 -23.36 20.49 -16.78
CA ALA A 53 -23.05 20.28 -15.36
C ALA A 53 -23.09 18.80 -14.95
N ASP A 54 -23.95 17.99 -15.58
CA ASP A 54 -24.13 16.57 -15.26
C ASP A 54 -22.94 15.71 -15.75
N ALA A 55 -22.12 16.24 -16.65
CA ALA A 55 -20.85 15.63 -17.04
C ALA A 55 -19.74 15.77 -15.97
N ILE A 56 -19.94 16.60 -14.94
CA ILE A 56 -18.98 16.80 -13.84
C ILE A 56 -19.28 15.81 -12.71
N GLN A 57 -18.42 14.82 -12.54
CA GLN A 57 -18.56 13.78 -11.51
C GLN A 57 -17.70 14.07 -10.28
N THR A 58 -18.30 14.02 -9.10
CA THR A 58 -17.62 14.04 -7.80
C THR A 58 -17.44 12.63 -7.26
N LEU A 59 -16.22 12.28 -6.86
CA LEU A 59 -15.91 11.00 -6.22
C LEU A 59 -15.71 11.23 -4.72
N GLU A 60 -16.48 10.55 -3.89
CA GLU A 60 -16.46 10.76 -2.44
C GLU A 60 -15.66 9.66 -1.70
N GLY A 61 -14.96 10.07 -0.64
CA GLY A 61 -14.25 9.17 0.28
C GLY A 61 -13.37 8.13 -0.44
N LEU A 62 -13.60 6.86 -0.12
CA LEU A 62 -12.80 5.74 -0.63
C LEU A 62 -13.05 5.41 -2.11
N GLU A 63 -14.11 5.93 -2.74
CA GLU A 63 -14.34 5.74 -4.18
C GLU A 63 -13.28 6.48 -5.01
N ALA A 64 -12.88 7.67 -4.58
CA ALA A 64 -11.81 8.43 -5.22
C ALA A 64 -10.50 7.64 -5.27
N VAL A 65 -10.17 6.92 -4.18
CA VAL A 65 -9.01 6.02 -4.12
C VAL A 65 -9.13 4.89 -5.13
N ARG A 66 -10.26 4.17 -5.14
CA ARG A 66 -10.50 3.04 -6.06
C ARG A 66 -10.48 3.45 -7.53
N LYS A 67 -10.91 4.68 -7.85
CA LYS A 67 -10.94 5.20 -9.22
C LYS A 67 -9.58 5.74 -9.70
N ARG A 68 -8.67 6.05 -8.77
CA ARG A 68 -7.34 6.65 -9.02
C ARG A 68 -6.27 6.04 -8.11
N PRO A 69 -6.09 4.70 -8.04
CA PRO A 69 -5.20 4.07 -7.06
C PRO A 69 -3.75 4.54 -7.19
N GLY A 70 -3.26 4.75 -8.42
CA GLY A 70 -1.90 5.25 -8.67
C GLY A 70 -1.59 6.63 -8.04
N MET A 71 -2.60 7.44 -7.71
CA MET A 71 -2.40 8.70 -6.98
C MET A 71 -2.07 8.49 -5.50
N TYR A 72 -2.44 7.33 -4.94
CA TYR A 72 -2.26 7.00 -3.52
C TYR A 72 -1.16 5.96 -3.29
N ILE A 73 -0.97 5.02 -4.22
CA ILE A 73 -0.03 3.88 -4.09
C ILE A 73 0.92 3.70 -5.29
N GLY A 74 1.02 4.68 -6.18
CA GLY A 74 1.93 4.67 -7.33
C GLY A 74 1.50 3.80 -8.52
N GLY A 75 0.79 2.69 -8.31
CA GLY A 75 0.31 1.81 -9.38
C GLY A 75 -0.61 0.67 -8.92
N THR A 76 -0.94 -0.26 -9.82
CA THR A 76 -1.75 -1.46 -9.54
C THR A 76 -0.98 -2.79 -9.68
N GLY A 77 0.31 -2.72 -10.03
CA GLY A 77 1.20 -3.88 -10.02
C GLY A 77 1.72 -4.22 -8.61
N SER A 78 2.74 -5.08 -8.55
CA SER A 78 3.37 -5.54 -7.30
C SER A 78 3.81 -4.38 -6.38
N ASP A 79 4.42 -3.32 -6.91
CA ASP A 79 4.90 -2.18 -6.12
C ASP A 79 3.77 -1.47 -5.35
N GLY A 80 2.62 -1.27 -6.00
CA GLY A 80 1.44 -0.68 -5.36
C GLY A 80 0.77 -1.62 -4.37
N LEU A 81 0.82 -2.93 -4.63
CA LEU A 81 0.35 -3.95 -3.70
C LEU A 81 1.25 -4.04 -2.46
N MET A 82 2.57 -3.94 -2.64
CA MET A 82 3.57 -3.81 -1.58
C MET A 82 3.36 -2.54 -0.76
N HIS A 83 2.98 -1.43 -1.39
CA HIS A 83 2.67 -0.17 -0.71
C HIS A 83 1.58 -0.31 0.36
N LEU A 84 0.57 -1.17 0.14
CA LEU A 84 -0.45 -1.45 1.16
C LEU A 84 0.11 -2.15 2.40
N VAL A 85 1.17 -2.95 2.24
CA VAL A 85 1.87 -3.58 3.37
C VAL A 85 2.76 -2.55 4.08
N TRP A 86 3.43 -1.67 3.34
CA TRP A 86 4.21 -0.55 3.89
C TRP A 86 3.36 0.35 4.77
N GLU A 87 2.17 0.76 4.32
CA GLU A 87 1.27 1.60 5.12
C GLU A 87 0.86 0.96 6.46
N LEU A 88 0.79 -0.37 6.57
CA LEU A 88 0.54 -1.03 7.85
C LEU A 88 1.81 -1.18 8.71
N ILE A 89 2.95 -1.51 8.08
CA ILE A 89 4.24 -1.64 8.77
C ILE A 89 4.69 -0.28 9.32
N ASP A 90 4.65 0.78 8.52
CA ASP A 90 5.09 2.12 8.91
C ASP A 90 4.22 2.66 10.07
N ASN A 91 2.91 2.34 10.10
CA ASN A 91 2.04 2.66 11.24
C ASN A 91 2.42 1.90 12.53
N ALA A 92 2.88 0.65 12.43
CA ALA A 92 3.39 -0.13 13.57
C ALA A 92 4.78 0.37 14.03
N VAL A 93 5.65 0.73 13.09
CA VAL A 93 6.97 1.33 13.33
C VAL A 93 6.84 2.71 13.98
N ASP A 94 5.79 3.48 13.67
CA ASP A 94 5.49 4.75 14.35
C ASP A 94 5.11 4.56 15.84
N GLU A 95 4.42 3.46 16.21
CA GLU A 95 4.19 3.12 17.63
C GLU A 95 5.49 2.73 18.33
N ALA A 96 6.40 2.02 17.64
CA ALA A 96 7.70 1.62 18.19
C ALA A 96 8.66 2.82 18.34
N SER A 97 8.70 3.70 17.34
CA SER A 97 9.49 4.94 17.33
C SER A 97 9.05 5.90 18.44
N ALA A 98 7.74 5.93 18.74
CA ALA A 98 7.18 6.67 19.86
C ALA A 98 7.35 5.97 21.23
N GLY A 99 8.02 4.80 21.29
CA GLY A 99 8.34 4.08 22.52
C GLY A 99 7.19 3.25 23.11
N PHE A 100 6.13 2.98 22.33
CA PHE A 100 4.96 2.24 22.79
C PHE A 100 4.90 0.78 22.33
N ALA A 101 5.63 0.42 21.28
CA ALA A 101 5.78 -0.97 20.81
C ALA A 101 7.25 -1.40 20.85
N ASP A 102 7.48 -2.69 21.11
CA ASP A 102 8.81 -3.33 20.96
C ASP A 102 8.76 -4.51 19.97
N LYS A 103 7.59 -4.82 19.41
CA LYS A 103 7.35 -5.96 18.55
C LYS A 103 6.41 -5.64 17.40
N VAL A 104 6.80 -6.06 16.20
CA VAL A 104 5.96 -6.09 15.00
C VAL A 104 5.98 -7.50 14.39
N ASP A 105 4.83 -8.13 14.20
CA ASP A 105 4.69 -9.38 13.45
C ASP A 105 4.03 -9.12 12.10
N ILE A 106 4.58 -9.69 11.04
CA ILE A 106 4.04 -9.64 9.68
C ILE A 106 3.78 -11.09 9.24
N THR A 107 2.58 -11.39 8.77
CA THR A 107 2.21 -12.72 8.28
C THR A 107 1.65 -12.67 6.87
N LEU A 108 2.22 -13.46 5.98
CA LEU A 108 1.67 -13.72 4.64
C LEU A 108 0.87 -15.02 4.69
N HIS A 109 -0.43 -14.96 4.44
CA HIS A 109 -1.33 -16.10 4.54
C HIS A 109 -1.51 -16.84 3.21
N ARG A 110 -1.91 -18.12 3.30
CA ARG A 110 -2.19 -18.99 2.13
C ARG A 110 -3.32 -18.50 1.22
N ASP A 111 -4.22 -17.67 1.76
CA ASP A 111 -5.37 -17.10 1.04
C ASP A 111 -5.06 -15.71 0.43
N ARG A 112 -3.78 -15.42 0.15
CA ARG A 112 -3.23 -14.12 -0.33
C ARG A 112 -3.50 -12.92 0.58
N SER A 113 -4.01 -13.11 1.80
CA SER A 113 -4.10 -12.02 2.78
C SER A 113 -2.79 -11.75 3.49
N ILE A 114 -2.63 -10.50 3.93
CA ILE A 114 -1.49 -10.02 4.68
C ILE A 114 -2.01 -9.52 6.03
N GLU A 115 -1.35 -9.91 7.11
CA GLU A 115 -1.61 -9.47 8.48
C GLU A 115 -0.37 -8.75 9.02
N VAL A 116 -0.56 -7.56 9.57
CA VAL A 116 0.47 -6.82 10.32
C VAL A 116 -0.05 -6.59 11.74
N ALA A 117 0.80 -6.86 12.73
CA ALA A 117 0.49 -6.81 14.14
C ALA A 117 1.54 -6.02 14.92
N ASP A 118 1.12 -5.17 15.84
CA ASP A 118 1.96 -4.48 16.80
C ASP A 118 1.56 -4.81 18.25
N ASN A 119 2.42 -4.46 19.20
CA ASN A 119 2.07 -4.40 20.63
C ASN A 119 2.03 -2.97 21.18
N GLY A 120 1.75 -1.98 20.33
CA GLY A 120 1.63 -0.57 20.67
C GLY A 120 0.40 -0.25 21.51
N ARG A 121 -0.02 1.01 21.54
CA ARG A 121 -1.18 1.49 22.31
C ARG A 121 -2.52 0.92 21.86
N GLY A 122 -2.59 0.41 20.63
CA GLY A 122 -3.82 0.02 19.94
C GLY A 122 -4.62 1.23 19.45
N ILE A 123 -5.15 1.17 18.23
CA ILE A 123 -6.01 2.23 17.65
C ILE A 123 -7.19 2.53 18.60
N PRO A 124 -7.53 3.81 18.86
CA PRO A 124 -8.65 4.16 19.75
C PRO A 124 -9.98 3.54 19.32
N ILE A 125 -10.68 2.93 20.28
CA ILE A 125 -11.95 2.20 20.07
C ILE A 125 -13.19 3.05 20.38
N ASP A 126 -13.02 4.17 21.08
CA ASP A 126 -14.09 5.07 21.51
C ASP A 126 -14.80 5.76 20.34
N LEU A 127 -16.02 6.25 20.59
CA LEU A 127 -16.79 6.96 19.57
C LEU A 127 -16.13 8.28 19.19
N HIS A 128 -15.83 8.46 17.90
CA HIS A 128 -15.31 9.71 17.36
C HIS A 128 -16.38 10.81 17.46
N ALA A 129 -16.04 11.90 18.14
CA ALA A 129 -16.99 12.94 18.57
C ALA A 129 -17.89 13.50 17.46
N ARG A 130 -17.38 13.62 16.22
CA ARG A 130 -18.12 14.12 15.05
C ARG A 130 -18.82 13.01 14.25
N LYS A 131 -18.15 11.88 14.00
CA LYS A 131 -18.66 10.82 13.11
C LYS A 131 -19.61 9.82 13.81
N LYS A 132 -19.64 9.81 15.16
CA LYS A 132 -20.52 8.95 15.99
C LYS A 132 -20.35 7.43 15.81
N VAL A 133 -19.32 7.01 15.09
CA VAL A 133 -18.82 5.64 15.00
C VAL A 133 -17.47 5.54 15.73
N SER A 134 -16.92 4.34 15.91
CA SER A 134 -15.61 4.17 16.57
C SER A 134 -14.48 4.92 15.85
N ALA A 135 -13.49 5.41 16.57
CA ALA A 135 -12.30 6.00 15.95
C ALA A 135 -11.53 4.99 15.09
N LEU A 136 -11.57 3.70 15.46
CA LEU A 136 -11.12 2.58 14.62
C LEU A 136 -11.81 2.57 13.26
N GLU A 137 -13.15 2.69 13.21
CA GLU A 137 -13.88 2.77 11.95
C GLU A 137 -13.44 3.98 11.13
N VAL A 138 -13.37 5.17 11.76
CA VAL A 138 -12.97 6.42 11.10
C VAL A 138 -11.60 6.32 10.43
N VAL A 139 -10.60 5.70 11.08
CA VAL A 139 -9.25 5.52 10.53
C VAL A 139 -9.23 4.65 9.26
N PHE A 140 -10.21 3.75 9.09
CA PHE A 140 -10.34 2.90 7.92
C PHE A 140 -11.35 3.40 6.88
N THR A 141 -12.26 4.33 7.20
CA THR A 141 -13.31 4.80 6.28
C THR A 141 -13.17 6.25 5.81
N GLU A 142 -12.36 7.07 6.49
CA GLU A 142 -12.23 8.50 6.19
C GLU A 142 -10.81 8.84 5.71
N LEU A 143 -10.71 9.49 4.55
CA LEU A 143 -9.46 10.12 4.11
C LEU A 143 -9.11 11.29 5.03
N HIS A 144 -7.83 11.50 5.28
CA HIS A 144 -7.30 12.57 6.14
C HIS A 144 -7.82 12.50 7.59
N ALA A 145 -7.91 11.29 8.14
CA ALA A 145 -8.26 11.03 9.52
C ALA A 145 -7.13 10.28 10.26
N GLY A 146 -6.69 10.81 11.40
CA GLY A 146 -5.59 10.23 12.17
C GLY A 146 -5.12 11.14 13.32
N GLY A 147 -4.26 10.59 14.18
CA GLY A 147 -3.66 11.32 15.31
C GLY A 147 -2.38 12.10 14.97
N LYS A 148 -1.85 11.95 13.74
CA LYS A 148 -0.50 12.40 13.34
C LYS A 148 -0.46 13.84 12.79
N PHE A 149 -1.56 14.59 12.87
CA PHE A 149 -1.66 15.99 12.43
C PHE A 149 -1.13 17.02 13.45
N GLY A 150 -0.03 16.72 14.13
CA GLY A 150 0.61 17.63 15.10
C GLY A 150 -0.11 17.80 16.45
N GLY A 151 -1.15 17.02 16.73
CA GLY A 151 -1.93 17.05 17.99
C GLY A 151 -1.27 16.40 19.21
N GLY A 152 0.04 16.15 19.18
CA GLY A 152 0.82 15.61 20.31
C GLY A 152 0.71 14.10 20.57
N ALA A 153 -0.07 13.34 19.78
CA ALA A 153 -0.16 11.88 19.92
C ALA A 153 1.13 11.14 19.49
N TYR A 154 1.94 11.79 18.65
CA TYR A 154 3.27 11.39 18.21
C TYR A 154 4.14 12.67 18.17
N SER A 155 5.38 12.59 18.64
CA SER A 155 6.36 13.69 18.55
C SER A 155 6.94 13.81 17.15
N SER A 156 7.23 12.67 16.52
CA SER A 156 7.56 12.49 15.12
C SER A 156 6.93 11.18 14.61
N SER A 157 6.65 11.12 13.32
CA SER A 157 6.08 9.92 12.67
C SER A 157 6.29 9.96 11.15
N GLY A 158 6.44 8.81 10.51
CA GLY A 158 6.51 8.67 9.07
C GLY A 158 5.16 8.96 8.40
N GLY A 159 4.06 8.46 8.99
CA GLY A 159 2.71 8.74 8.48
C GLY A 159 2.24 10.15 8.81
N LEU A 160 2.09 11.03 7.80
CA LEU A 160 1.63 12.42 8.01
C LEU A 160 0.28 12.75 7.34
N HIS A 161 -0.09 12.05 6.27
CA HIS A 161 -1.26 12.38 5.45
C HIS A 161 -2.62 11.93 6.03
N GLY A 162 -2.60 10.97 6.96
CA GLY A 162 -3.80 10.34 7.53
C GLY A 162 -4.67 9.63 6.50
N VAL A 163 -4.06 8.99 5.48
CA VAL A 163 -4.78 8.23 4.44
C VAL A 163 -4.44 6.74 4.43
N GLY A 164 -3.23 6.32 4.84
CA GLY A 164 -2.72 4.96 4.67
C GLY A 164 -3.68 3.83 5.00
N ALA A 165 -4.10 3.72 6.26
CA ALA A 165 -5.06 2.70 6.69
C ALA A 165 -6.38 2.71 5.89
N SER A 166 -6.91 3.90 5.59
CA SER A 166 -8.13 4.06 4.78
C SER A 166 -7.92 3.67 3.30
N VAL A 167 -6.73 3.88 2.74
CA VAL A 167 -6.33 3.43 1.40
C VAL A 167 -6.20 1.90 1.36
N VAL A 168 -5.64 1.28 2.40
CA VAL A 168 -5.59 -0.19 2.53
C VAL A 168 -7.01 -0.78 2.56
N ASN A 169 -7.95 -0.17 3.30
CA ASN A 169 -9.36 -0.61 3.24
C ASN A 169 -9.99 -0.36 1.85
N ALA A 170 -9.76 0.81 1.24
CA ALA A 170 -10.29 1.16 -0.07
C ALA A 170 -9.93 0.17 -1.18
N LEU A 171 -8.68 -0.33 -1.13
CA LEU A 171 -8.09 -1.23 -2.12
C LEU A 171 -8.09 -2.71 -1.68
N ALA A 172 -8.77 -3.02 -0.57
CA ALA A 172 -9.06 -4.38 -0.14
C ALA A 172 -10.48 -4.82 -0.55
N GLN A 173 -10.61 -6.10 -0.92
CA GLN A 173 -11.93 -6.74 -1.03
C GLN A 173 -12.59 -6.79 0.36
N LYS A 174 -11.79 -7.14 1.38
CA LYS A 174 -12.17 -7.15 2.78
C LYS A 174 -10.97 -6.91 3.70
N LEU A 175 -11.25 -6.39 4.89
CA LEU A 175 -10.27 -6.11 5.95
C LEU A 175 -10.86 -6.52 7.31
N VAL A 176 -10.02 -6.97 8.23
CA VAL A 176 -10.36 -7.19 9.64
C VAL A 176 -9.32 -6.46 10.48
N ALA A 177 -9.79 -5.56 11.34
CA ALA A 177 -8.97 -4.89 12.33
C ALA A 177 -9.34 -5.41 13.72
N GLU A 178 -8.32 -5.85 14.48
CA GLU A 178 -8.45 -6.15 15.90
C GLU A 178 -7.62 -5.17 16.71
N VAL A 179 -8.17 -4.74 17.84
CA VAL A 179 -7.47 -3.91 18.83
C VAL A 179 -7.52 -4.62 20.17
N ASP A 180 -6.36 -4.90 20.73
CA ASP A 180 -6.22 -5.28 22.13
C ASP A 180 -6.18 -3.99 22.96
N ARG A 181 -7.22 -3.72 23.74
CA ARG A 181 -7.33 -2.52 24.58
C ARG A 181 -8.37 -2.69 25.70
N ASP A 182 -8.14 -2.04 26.83
CA ASP A 182 -9.06 -2.02 27.99
C ASP A 182 -9.45 -3.43 28.52
N GLY A 183 -8.51 -4.37 28.43
CA GLY A 183 -8.69 -5.76 28.88
C GLY A 183 -9.55 -6.62 27.96
N ALA A 184 -9.78 -6.21 26.71
CA ALA A 184 -10.41 -7.06 25.70
C ALA A 184 -9.78 -6.90 24.30
N THR A 185 -9.97 -7.92 23.47
CA THR A 185 -9.80 -7.83 22.01
C THR A 185 -11.12 -7.37 21.41
N HIS A 186 -11.09 -6.23 20.71
CA HIS A 186 -12.21 -5.65 19.97
C HIS A 186 -11.97 -5.85 18.49
N ILE A 187 -12.98 -6.27 17.72
CA ILE A 187 -12.86 -6.57 16.29
C ILE A 187 -13.86 -5.73 15.49
N LEU A 188 -13.39 -5.15 14.38
CA LEU A 188 -14.22 -4.56 13.34
C LEU A 188 -13.84 -5.19 11.99
N GLY A 189 -14.85 -5.64 11.24
CA GLY A 189 -14.68 -6.13 9.89
C GLY A 189 -15.12 -5.09 8.86
N PHE A 190 -14.49 -5.11 7.70
CA PHE A 190 -14.91 -4.36 6.54
C PHE A 190 -15.06 -5.36 5.39
N ASN A 191 -16.27 -5.47 4.85
CA ASN A 191 -16.54 -6.09 3.56
C ASN A 191 -17.28 -5.05 2.75
N GLU A 192 -16.88 -4.80 1.51
CA GLU A 192 -17.52 -3.71 0.76
C GLU A 192 -16.81 -2.35 0.83
N ARG A 193 -15.74 -2.26 1.65
CA ARG A 193 -15.31 -1.06 2.41
C ARG A 193 -16.30 -0.63 3.51
N VAL A 194 -17.43 -1.33 3.64
CA VAL A 194 -18.49 -1.04 4.61
C VAL A 194 -18.15 -1.71 5.94
N ALA A 195 -18.26 -0.98 7.05
CA ALA A 195 -18.04 -1.49 8.41
C ALA A 195 -19.10 -2.52 8.83
N GLY A 196 -18.69 -3.52 9.60
CA GLY A 196 -19.53 -4.64 10.01
C GLY A 196 -18.80 -5.75 10.74
N GLN A 197 -19.43 -6.92 10.76
CA GLN A 197 -18.96 -8.11 11.47
C GLN A 197 -19.01 -9.33 10.54
N PHE A 198 -17.90 -10.07 10.46
CA PHE A 198 -17.87 -11.40 9.89
C PHE A 198 -18.26 -12.44 10.95
N ALA A 199 -19.07 -13.44 10.58
CA ALA A 199 -19.49 -14.50 11.49
C ALA A 199 -18.31 -15.22 12.15
N ASN A 200 -17.20 -15.42 11.43
CA ASN A 200 -15.96 -16.03 11.95
C ASN A 200 -14.89 -14.97 12.32
N GLY A 201 -15.31 -13.76 12.72
CA GLY A 201 -14.49 -12.71 13.31
C GLY A 201 -13.14 -12.48 12.64
N SER A 202 -12.06 -12.72 13.40
CA SER A 202 -10.64 -12.65 13.05
C SER A 202 -10.26 -13.24 11.68
N THR A 203 -10.99 -14.27 11.22
CA THR A 203 -10.66 -14.94 9.95
C THR A 203 -11.18 -14.19 8.72
N GLY A 204 -12.07 -13.21 8.88
CA GLY A 204 -12.73 -12.55 7.75
C GLY A 204 -13.60 -13.49 6.90
N THR A 205 -14.15 -14.56 7.49
CA THR A 205 -14.96 -15.57 6.78
C THR A 205 -16.38 -15.71 7.35
N GLY A 206 -17.25 -16.37 6.59
CA GLY A 206 -18.67 -16.55 6.93
C GLY A 206 -19.53 -15.33 6.56
N ARG A 207 -20.80 -15.34 7.01
CA ARG A 207 -21.77 -14.29 6.69
C ARG A 207 -21.30 -12.94 7.23
N PHE A 208 -21.31 -11.92 6.39
CA PHE A 208 -21.09 -10.53 6.80
C PHE A 208 -22.41 -9.87 7.23
N SER A 209 -22.35 -9.05 8.28
CA SER A 209 -23.44 -8.15 8.71
C SER A 209 -22.90 -6.73 8.78
N LYS A 210 -23.56 -5.77 8.12
CA LYS A 210 -23.20 -4.35 8.17
C LYS A 210 -23.53 -3.77 9.55
N GLY A 211 -22.66 -2.92 10.10
CA GLY A 211 -22.91 -2.18 11.34
C GLY A 211 -21.66 -1.70 12.06
N HIS A 212 -21.78 -0.60 12.79
CA HIS A 212 -20.66 0.14 13.41
C HIS A 212 -20.18 -0.42 14.76
N ALA A 213 -20.75 -1.54 15.23
CA ALA A 213 -20.47 -2.10 16.53
C ALA A 213 -19.17 -2.92 16.55
N LEU A 214 -18.29 -2.65 17.52
CA LEU A 214 -17.10 -3.45 17.76
C LEU A 214 -17.48 -4.78 18.46
N VAL A 215 -16.97 -5.90 17.94
CA VAL A 215 -17.15 -7.22 18.56
C VAL A 215 -16.12 -7.41 19.66
N LYS A 216 -16.57 -7.51 20.91
CA LYS A 216 -15.71 -7.83 22.06
C LYS A 216 -15.41 -9.33 22.11
N ALA A 217 -14.47 -9.79 21.28
CA ALA A 217 -14.26 -11.20 20.98
C ALA A 217 -13.66 -12.02 22.14
N LYS A 218 -12.74 -11.43 22.92
CA LYS A 218 -12.03 -12.13 23.99
C LYS A 218 -11.63 -11.19 25.12
N ARG A 219 -11.63 -11.69 26.37
CA ARG A 219 -11.00 -11.02 27.53
C ARG A 219 -9.50 -11.30 27.55
N ILE A 220 -8.70 -10.26 27.74
CA ILE A 220 -7.23 -10.31 27.80
C ILE A 220 -6.73 -9.63 29.09
N SER A 221 -5.41 -9.66 29.33
CA SER A 221 -4.80 -8.84 30.38
C SER A 221 -5.01 -7.35 30.10
N LYS A 222 -5.26 -6.54 31.13
CA LYS A 222 -5.37 -5.08 30.98
C LYS A 222 -4.07 -4.43 30.48
N ASN A 223 -2.93 -5.07 30.71
CA ASN A 223 -1.62 -4.59 30.27
C ASN A 223 -1.26 -5.07 28.86
N LYS A 224 -2.12 -5.87 28.20
CA LYS A 224 -1.91 -6.25 26.80
C LYS A 224 -2.60 -5.25 25.91
N THR A 225 -1.81 -4.55 25.10
CA THR A 225 -2.27 -3.64 24.05
C THR A 225 -1.71 -4.04 22.69
N GLY A 226 -2.24 -3.44 21.62
CA GLY A 226 -1.72 -3.56 20.26
C GLY A 226 -2.81 -3.60 19.20
N THR A 227 -2.41 -3.39 17.95
CA THR A 227 -3.29 -3.50 16.77
C THR A 227 -2.93 -4.75 15.96
N ARG A 228 -3.92 -5.37 15.33
CA ARG A 228 -3.75 -6.34 14.24
C ARG A 228 -4.62 -5.93 13.08
N VAL A 229 -4.05 -5.84 11.89
CA VAL A 229 -4.78 -5.50 10.67
C VAL A 229 -4.50 -6.57 9.64
N ARG A 230 -5.55 -7.29 9.22
CA ARG A 230 -5.47 -8.30 8.17
C ARG A 230 -6.33 -7.90 6.99
N PHE A 231 -5.75 -7.80 5.80
CA PHE A 231 -6.45 -7.38 4.59
C PHE A 231 -6.28 -8.39 3.44
N TRP A 232 -7.29 -8.46 2.57
CA TRP A 232 -7.30 -9.25 1.35
C TRP A 232 -7.32 -8.27 0.17
N PRO A 233 -6.24 -8.19 -0.63
CA PRO A 233 -6.15 -7.26 -1.76
C PRO A 233 -7.28 -7.46 -2.77
N ASP A 234 -7.73 -6.38 -3.39
CA ASP A 234 -8.77 -6.41 -4.41
C ASP A 234 -8.18 -6.61 -5.82
N PHE A 235 -8.15 -7.85 -6.29
CA PHE A 235 -7.68 -8.20 -7.65
C PHE A 235 -8.68 -7.87 -8.78
N GLU A 236 -9.75 -7.12 -8.50
CA GLU A 236 -10.45 -6.34 -9.54
C GLU A 236 -9.78 -4.99 -9.81
N ILE A 237 -8.88 -4.53 -8.91
CA ILE A 237 -8.08 -3.31 -9.06
C ILE A 237 -6.61 -3.64 -9.32
N PHE A 238 -6.03 -4.57 -8.54
CA PHE A 238 -4.64 -4.99 -8.70
C PHE A 238 -4.47 -5.93 -9.89
N ASP A 239 -3.33 -5.84 -10.56
CA ASP A 239 -2.97 -6.70 -11.67
C ASP A 239 -3.01 -8.18 -11.19
N PRO A 240 -3.58 -9.15 -11.95
CA PRO A 240 -3.82 -10.50 -11.43
C PRO A 240 -2.55 -11.25 -10.96
N ASP A 241 -1.43 -10.93 -11.60
CA ASP A 241 -0.07 -11.42 -11.34
C ASP A 241 0.73 -10.56 -10.35
N ALA A 242 0.15 -9.48 -9.79
CA ALA A 242 0.78 -8.71 -8.71
C ALA A 242 1.05 -9.59 -7.49
N VAL A 243 2.28 -9.54 -6.99
CA VAL A 243 2.77 -10.40 -5.91
C VAL A 243 3.35 -9.57 -4.77
N ILE A 244 3.30 -10.15 -3.56
CA ILE A 244 4.04 -9.67 -2.40
C ILE A 244 5.40 -10.35 -2.40
N ASP A 245 6.47 -9.56 -2.48
CA ASP A 245 7.83 -10.04 -2.28
C ASP A 245 8.14 -10.10 -0.77
N VAL A 246 8.54 -11.29 -0.29
CA VAL A 246 8.87 -11.50 1.12
C VAL A 246 10.31 -11.13 1.46
N GLU A 247 11.23 -11.18 0.49
CA GLU A 247 12.61 -10.68 0.67
C GLU A 247 12.60 -9.17 0.81
N GLU A 248 11.76 -8.48 0.04
CA GLU A 248 11.60 -7.03 0.19
C GLU A 248 11.03 -6.67 1.57
N ILE A 249 10.04 -7.43 2.07
CA ILE A 249 9.53 -7.27 3.44
C ILE A 249 10.64 -7.52 4.47
N CYS A 250 11.41 -8.60 4.35
CA CYS A 250 12.48 -8.91 5.29
C CYS A 250 13.57 -7.82 5.29
N ARG A 251 13.96 -7.32 4.10
CA ARG A 251 14.93 -6.22 3.94
C ARG A 251 14.43 -4.92 4.57
N ARG A 252 13.20 -4.49 4.26
CA ARG A 252 12.62 -3.24 4.83
C ARG A 252 12.35 -3.37 6.34
N ALA A 253 11.92 -4.53 6.82
CA ALA A 253 11.79 -4.83 8.25
C ALA A 253 13.13 -4.77 8.99
N THR A 254 14.19 -5.33 8.41
CA THR A 254 15.56 -5.28 8.93
C THR A 254 16.03 -3.84 9.05
N GLN A 255 15.83 -3.05 7.99
CA GLN A 255 16.13 -1.62 7.95
C GLN A 255 15.39 -0.85 9.05
N ALA A 256 14.08 -1.09 9.23
CA ALA A 256 13.30 -0.47 10.30
C ALA A 256 13.81 -0.81 11.71
N CYS A 257 14.35 -2.02 11.94
CA CYS A 257 14.97 -2.39 13.22
C CYS A 257 16.27 -1.63 13.51
N PHE A 258 17.03 -1.23 12.48
CA PHE A 258 18.19 -0.33 12.67
C PHE A 258 17.77 1.12 12.95
N LEU A 259 16.62 1.55 12.42
CA LEU A 259 16.09 2.90 12.64
C LEU A 259 15.33 3.02 13.97
N VAL A 260 14.84 1.90 14.54
CA VAL A 260 14.19 1.83 15.85
C VAL A 260 14.89 0.78 16.74
N PRO A 261 16.02 1.12 17.40
CA PRO A 261 16.81 0.19 18.18
C PRO A 261 16.00 -0.51 19.29
N GLY A 262 16.10 -1.83 19.34
CA GLY A 262 15.38 -2.67 20.30
C GLY A 262 14.02 -3.19 19.79
N MET A 263 13.44 -2.61 18.73
CA MET A 263 12.26 -3.16 18.08
C MET A 263 12.61 -4.52 17.44
N LYS A 264 11.79 -5.53 17.73
CA LYS A 264 11.86 -6.84 17.08
C LYS A 264 10.81 -6.95 15.98
N VAL A 265 11.22 -7.30 14.76
CA VAL A 265 10.30 -7.72 13.70
C VAL A 265 10.33 -9.24 13.54
N THR A 266 9.19 -9.84 13.20
CA THR A 266 9.08 -11.25 12.81
C THR A 266 8.20 -11.37 11.56
N VAL A 267 8.73 -11.95 10.48
CA VAL A 267 8.02 -12.18 9.22
C VAL A 267 7.76 -13.67 9.05
N THR A 268 6.49 -14.05 8.95
CA THR A 268 6.05 -15.45 8.79
C THR A 268 5.37 -15.62 7.45
N ASP A 269 6.05 -16.27 6.49
CA ASP A 269 5.41 -16.71 5.26
C ASP A 269 4.74 -18.08 5.44
N LYS A 270 3.41 -18.13 5.24
CA LYS A 270 2.61 -19.37 5.30
C LYS A 270 2.27 -19.90 3.91
N ARG A 271 2.64 -19.20 2.82
CA ARG A 271 2.44 -19.60 1.42
C ARG A 271 3.18 -20.91 1.11
N SER A 272 2.86 -21.55 0.00
CA SER A 272 3.51 -22.81 -0.41
C SER A 272 4.97 -22.58 -0.82
N ALA A 273 5.78 -23.66 -0.83
CA ALA A 273 7.22 -23.60 -1.08
C ALA A 273 7.63 -22.92 -2.40
N SER A 274 6.73 -22.83 -3.38
CA SER A 274 6.92 -22.11 -4.65
C SER A 274 6.97 -20.58 -4.52
N GLY A 275 6.69 -20.03 -3.33
CA GLY A 275 6.76 -18.58 -3.03
C GLY A 275 7.42 -18.27 -1.69
N ALA A 276 8.15 -19.22 -1.12
CA ALA A 276 8.98 -19.01 0.06
C ALA A 276 10.31 -18.37 -0.39
N GLY A 277 10.62 -17.17 0.12
CA GLY A 277 11.89 -16.51 -0.14
C GLY A 277 13.06 -17.13 0.64
N GLU A 278 14.28 -16.77 0.28
CA GLU A 278 15.51 -17.26 0.93
C GLU A 278 15.56 -16.93 2.43
N SER A 279 15.05 -15.75 2.83
CA SER A 279 14.95 -15.30 4.23
C SER A 279 13.84 -15.98 5.02
N THR A 280 12.80 -16.51 4.35
CA THR A 280 11.66 -17.19 4.99
C THR A 280 11.49 -18.60 4.47
N ARG A 281 12.32 -19.52 4.98
CA ARG A 281 12.18 -20.95 4.68
C ARG A 281 10.83 -21.47 5.14
N LEU A 282 10.28 -22.46 4.42
CA LEU A 282 8.94 -22.99 4.69
C LEU A 282 8.80 -23.52 6.13
N GLY A 283 8.12 -22.75 6.99
CA GLY A 283 7.89 -23.10 8.40
C GLY A 283 8.84 -22.44 9.41
N GLU A 284 9.86 -21.71 8.95
CA GLU A 284 10.79 -20.94 9.79
C GLU A 284 10.57 -19.44 9.59
N PRO A 285 10.03 -18.71 10.59
CA PRO A 285 9.86 -17.26 10.50
C PRO A 285 11.21 -16.54 10.44
N PHE A 286 11.33 -15.55 9.56
CA PHE A 286 12.40 -14.56 9.67
C PHE A 286 12.19 -13.72 10.93
N SER A 287 13.24 -13.43 11.68
CA SER A 287 13.17 -12.66 12.92
C SER A 287 14.43 -11.82 13.09
N PHE A 288 14.27 -10.50 13.24
CA PHE A 288 15.39 -9.57 13.37
C PHE A 288 15.16 -8.56 14.50
N VAL A 289 16.26 -8.10 15.10
CA VAL A 289 16.32 -7.01 16.08
C VAL A 289 17.74 -6.45 16.08
N SER A 290 17.88 -5.13 16.05
CA SER A 290 19.16 -4.42 16.22
C SER A 290 19.16 -3.64 17.53
N ARG A 291 20.35 -3.32 18.06
CA ARG A 291 20.53 -2.44 19.22
C ARG A 291 21.56 -1.33 19.00
N GLY A 292 22.47 -1.45 18.02
CA GLY A 292 23.45 -0.41 17.67
C GLY A 292 22.94 0.63 16.67
N GLY A 293 21.71 0.47 16.16
CA GLY A 293 21.03 1.48 15.36
C GLY A 293 21.71 1.74 14.01
N LEU A 294 21.94 3.01 13.64
CA LEU A 294 22.62 3.37 12.40
C LEU A 294 24.04 2.77 12.27
N ALA A 295 24.72 2.48 13.39
CA ALA A 295 26.01 1.79 13.33
C ALA A 295 25.86 0.34 12.83
N ASP A 296 24.83 -0.38 13.32
CA ASP A 296 24.53 -1.73 12.82
C ASP A 296 24.08 -1.68 11.34
N LEU A 297 23.37 -0.64 10.90
CA LEU A 297 23.01 -0.45 9.48
C LEU A 297 24.26 -0.26 8.61
N VAL A 298 25.21 0.59 9.02
CA VAL A 298 26.46 0.78 8.27
C VAL A 298 27.28 -0.51 8.24
N GLU A 299 27.34 -1.27 9.34
CA GLU A 299 28.00 -2.57 9.34
C GLU A 299 27.31 -3.57 8.40
N HIS A 300 25.98 -3.55 8.33
CA HIS A 300 25.17 -4.41 7.46
C HIS A 300 25.32 -4.09 5.96
N LEU A 301 25.39 -2.81 5.59
CA LEU A 301 25.58 -2.36 4.20
C LEU A 301 27.06 -2.40 3.76
N SER A 302 28.01 -2.39 4.70
CA SER A 302 29.46 -2.36 4.38
C SER A 302 29.90 -3.58 3.58
N THR A 303 30.40 -3.36 2.36
CA THR A 303 31.04 -4.41 1.54
C THR A 303 32.55 -4.20 1.44
N GLY A 304 33.30 -5.31 1.39
CA GLY A 304 34.76 -5.30 1.31
C GLY A 304 35.44 -5.06 2.67
N VAL A 305 36.72 -4.67 2.64
CA VAL A 305 37.53 -4.47 3.85
C VAL A 305 37.32 -3.06 4.41
N PRO A 306 36.93 -2.88 5.69
CA PRO A 306 36.86 -1.55 6.33
C PRO A 306 38.22 -0.83 6.35
N VAL A 307 38.23 0.45 6.00
CA VAL A 307 39.40 1.34 6.11
C VAL A 307 39.43 2.02 7.48
N ASN A 308 38.26 2.26 8.08
CA ASN A 308 38.10 2.87 9.40
C ASN A 308 36.97 2.22 10.22
N GLN A 309 36.99 2.49 11.52
CA GLN A 309 35.84 2.24 12.41
C GLN A 309 34.65 3.11 12.00
N ILE A 310 33.43 2.67 12.31
CA ILE A 310 32.22 3.44 12.02
C ILE A 310 32.27 4.75 12.78
N ILE A 311 32.04 5.85 12.06
CA ILE A 311 31.93 7.19 12.61
C ILE A 311 30.44 7.48 12.76
N THR A 312 30.02 7.87 13.96
CA THR A 312 28.65 8.29 14.26
C THR A 312 28.64 9.75 14.68
N CYS A 313 27.77 10.55 14.06
CA CYS A 313 27.52 11.94 14.39
C CYS A 313 26.04 12.11 14.71
N SER A 314 25.71 12.91 15.71
CA SER A 314 24.31 13.28 15.98
C SER A 314 24.22 14.75 16.37
N GLY A 315 23.06 15.35 16.10
CA GLY A 315 22.75 16.74 16.39
C GLY A 315 21.25 16.93 16.61
N ILE A 316 20.91 17.91 17.43
CA ILE A 316 19.54 18.33 17.70
C ILE A 316 19.52 19.85 17.63
N ASP A 317 18.58 20.41 16.89
CA ASP A 317 18.31 21.85 16.80
C ASP A 317 16.79 22.08 16.71
N THR A 318 16.34 23.34 16.75
CA THR A 318 14.92 23.68 16.61
C THR A 318 14.61 24.43 15.31
N PHE A 319 13.38 24.29 14.83
CA PHE A 319 12.87 25.08 13.71
C PHE A 319 11.41 25.47 13.93
N THR A 320 11.00 26.57 13.29
CA THR A 320 9.61 27.04 13.33
C THR A 320 8.81 26.46 12.17
N GLU A 321 7.78 25.68 12.49
CA GLU A 321 6.83 25.11 11.54
C GLU A 321 5.47 25.83 11.64
N LYS A 322 4.89 26.25 10.51
CA LYS A 322 3.57 26.92 10.50
C LYS A 322 2.46 25.89 10.24
N VAL A 323 1.73 25.50 11.29
CA VAL A 323 0.72 24.43 11.24
C VAL A 323 -0.69 24.89 11.62
N PRO A 324 -1.76 24.26 11.09
CA PRO A 324 -3.14 24.61 11.43
C PRO A 324 -3.55 24.04 12.80
N VAL A 325 -3.44 24.85 13.87
CA VAL A 325 -3.93 24.49 15.21
C VAL A 325 -5.37 25.00 15.37
N ASN A 326 -6.33 24.10 15.61
CA ASN A 326 -7.77 24.44 15.74
C ASN A 326 -8.30 25.31 14.57
N GLY A 327 -7.81 25.07 13.36
CA GLY A 327 -8.19 25.82 12.15
C GLY A 327 -7.49 27.18 11.96
N LYS A 328 -6.51 27.53 12.79
CA LYS A 328 -5.68 28.74 12.63
C LYS A 328 -4.22 28.37 12.40
N MET A 329 -3.63 28.90 11.33
CA MET A 329 -2.19 28.76 11.08
C MET A 329 -1.42 29.42 12.22
N THR A 330 -0.69 28.60 12.97
CA THR A 330 0.05 28.95 14.17
C THR A 330 1.50 28.54 13.96
N ASP A 331 2.44 29.40 14.30
CA ASP A 331 3.86 29.07 14.28
C ASP A 331 4.17 28.24 15.53
N VAL A 332 4.74 27.04 15.34
CA VAL A 332 5.03 26.05 16.38
C VAL A 332 6.50 25.67 16.28
N GLU A 333 7.21 25.73 17.41
CA GLU A 333 8.59 25.28 17.50
C GLU A 333 8.64 23.74 17.49
N ARG A 334 9.55 23.19 16.70
CA ARG A 334 9.78 21.75 16.51
C ARG A 334 11.23 21.43 16.79
N GLU A 335 11.47 20.29 17.42
CA GLU A 335 12.80 19.69 17.50
C GLU A 335 13.10 18.95 16.18
N CYS A 336 14.27 19.20 15.61
CA CYS A 336 14.83 18.43 14.50
C CYS A 336 16.06 17.69 14.99
N ARG A 337 15.98 16.36 15.00
CA ARG A 337 17.10 15.47 15.32
C ARG A 337 17.67 14.88 14.04
N VAL A 338 18.99 14.91 13.92
CA VAL A 338 19.76 14.31 12.82
C VAL A 338 20.77 13.34 13.42
N ASP A 339 20.72 12.08 12.99
CA ASP A 339 21.75 11.07 13.26
C ASP A 339 22.35 10.62 11.93
N VAL A 340 23.68 10.46 11.91
CA VAL A 340 24.46 10.02 10.75
C VAL A 340 25.45 8.95 11.21
N ALA A 341 25.57 7.86 10.46
CA ALA A 341 26.67 6.92 10.60
C ALA A 341 27.32 6.68 9.24
N LEU A 342 28.65 6.50 9.21
CA LEU A 342 29.40 6.22 7.97
C LEU A 342 30.69 5.43 8.23
N ARG A 343 31.19 4.80 7.16
CA ARG A 343 32.48 4.10 7.08
C ARG A 343 33.01 4.19 5.64
N TRP A 344 34.32 4.24 5.46
CA TRP A 344 34.98 3.93 4.19
C TRP A 344 35.42 2.47 4.15
N THR A 345 35.28 1.84 2.99
CA THR A 345 35.82 0.51 2.70
C THR A 345 36.89 0.61 1.60
N GLY A 346 37.64 -0.46 1.37
CA GLY A 346 38.66 -0.51 0.32
C GLY A 346 38.13 -0.59 -1.12
N GLY A 347 36.80 -0.51 -1.30
CA GLY A 347 36.15 -0.43 -2.61
C GLY A 347 36.12 0.99 -3.18
N TYR A 348 35.54 1.13 -4.37
CA TYR A 348 35.34 2.42 -5.05
C TYR A 348 33.86 2.81 -5.16
N ASP A 349 32.95 1.87 -4.88
CA ASP A 349 31.51 2.10 -4.92
C ASP A 349 31.07 2.96 -3.73
N THR A 350 30.06 3.80 -3.95
CA THR A 350 29.49 4.70 -2.94
C THR A 350 28.03 4.37 -2.75
N GLU A 351 27.66 4.00 -1.52
CA GLU A 351 26.27 3.80 -1.11
C GLU A 351 25.90 4.87 -0.07
N ILE A 352 24.80 5.59 -0.33
CA ILE A 352 24.24 6.59 0.57
C ILE A 352 22.76 6.27 0.71
N VAL A 353 22.31 6.09 1.94
CA VAL A 353 20.90 5.89 2.30
C VAL A 353 20.47 6.97 3.28
N SER A 354 19.28 7.53 3.08
CA SER A 354 18.72 8.58 3.93
C SER A 354 17.26 8.29 4.29
N PHE A 355 16.88 8.77 5.48
CA PHE A 355 15.57 8.52 6.07
C PHE A 355 15.03 9.77 6.74
N VAL A 356 13.72 9.96 6.70
CA VAL A 356 12.99 10.96 7.49
C VAL A 356 11.90 10.24 8.26
N ASN A 357 11.92 10.33 9.60
CA ASN A 357 10.99 9.62 10.49
C ASN A 357 10.82 8.12 10.14
N THR A 358 11.94 7.41 9.95
CA THR A 358 12.05 6.01 9.50
C THR A 358 11.69 5.69 8.04
N ILE A 359 11.12 6.65 7.28
CA ILE A 359 10.75 6.48 5.88
C ILE A 359 11.96 6.76 4.96
N PRO A 360 12.28 5.88 3.99
CA PRO A 360 13.32 6.13 2.98
C PRO A 360 12.98 7.31 2.06
N THR A 361 13.99 8.05 1.61
CA THR A 361 13.88 9.24 0.76
C THR A 361 14.72 9.16 -0.50
#